data_AF-A0AA39M5X5-F1
#
_entry.id   AF-A0AA39M5X5-F1
#
_cell.length_a   1.000
_cell.length_b   1.000
_cell.length_c   1.000
_cell.angle_alpha   90.00
_cell.angle_beta   90.00
_cell.angle_gamma   90.00
#
_symmetry.space_group_name_H-M   'P 1'
#
loop_
_entity.id
_entity.type
_entity.pdbx_description
1 polymer ?
#
loop_
_entity_poly.entity_id
_entity_poly.type
_entity_poly.pdbx_seq_one_letter_code
_entity_poly.pdbx_strand_id
1 'polypeptide(L)'
;MNTLLYTQAYQAQYAYYMAHVPPQVYYRPPSTNYHEQRCTYTANKTATEMTAKDLGDYKKFLLMNASSSYTAMLIKKATMQEIRAIAKVTEGAPWMGYGKAMEWASYVLYSASRHEEAPVEEIAFQWSNALKFIRERLKTLGVANADEAWFHYNQNTLEELKNSFVAISRDYLAYHYRTPSRVVFNGLLTFASHYAKHGEPLGMTVAEYLHKGEQLLQLPAMKTKSALKFVDPEGWTLVLGRETPFVKTLHQRGAYQ
;
A
#
# COMPACT_ATOMS: atom_id res chain seq x y z
N MET A 1 7.01 -31.58 4.61
CA MET A 1 7.52 -31.52 3.22
C MET A 1 7.04 -30.30 2.40
N ASN A 2 6.51 -29.21 3.00
CA ASN A 2 6.06 -28.01 2.24
C ASN A 2 6.84 -26.72 2.53
N THR A 3 7.86 -26.75 3.38
CA THR A 3 8.62 -25.56 3.80
C THR A 3 9.69 -25.14 2.80
N LEU A 4 10.21 -26.06 1.98
CA LEU A 4 11.28 -25.82 0.99
C LEU A 4 10.82 -25.10 -0.28
N LEU A 5 9.53 -25.22 -0.67
CA LEU A 5 9.00 -24.59 -1.88
C LEU A 5 8.74 -23.08 -1.70
N TYR A 6 8.49 -22.61 -0.48
CA TYR A 6 8.16 -21.20 -0.22
C TYR A 6 9.40 -20.29 -0.16
N THR A 7 10.48 -20.77 0.44
CA THR A 7 11.76 -20.05 0.46
C THR A 7 12.32 -19.92 -0.95
N GLN A 8 12.16 -20.96 -1.78
CA GLN A 8 12.56 -20.93 -3.18
C GLN A 8 11.71 -19.98 -4.03
N ALA A 9 10.40 -19.86 -3.79
CA ALA A 9 9.56 -18.91 -4.55
C ALA A 9 9.94 -17.45 -4.24
N TYR A 10 10.17 -17.10 -2.97
CA TYR A 10 10.60 -15.76 -2.58
C TYR A 10 12.05 -15.48 -3.02
N GLN A 11 12.95 -16.45 -2.91
CA GLN A 11 14.34 -16.32 -3.39
C GLN A 11 14.42 -16.27 -4.93
N ALA A 12 13.57 -17.01 -5.65
CA ALA A 12 13.52 -16.97 -7.11
C ALA A 12 12.91 -15.67 -7.61
N GLN A 13 11.89 -15.14 -6.92
CA GLN A 13 11.34 -13.82 -7.22
C GLN A 13 12.38 -12.72 -6.91
N TYR A 14 13.07 -12.79 -5.78
CA TYR A 14 14.19 -11.89 -5.43
C TYR A 14 15.34 -11.96 -6.46
N ALA A 15 15.77 -13.17 -6.86
CA ALA A 15 16.83 -13.38 -7.85
C ALA A 15 16.41 -12.95 -9.28
N TYR A 16 15.15 -13.15 -9.66
CA TYR A 16 14.59 -12.66 -10.92
C TYR A 16 14.60 -11.13 -10.98
N TYR A 17 14.25 -10.45 -9.88
CA TYR A 17 14.27 -8.98 -9.81
C TYR A 17 15.70 -8.40 -9.88
N MET A 18 16.69 -9.04 -9.26
CA MET A 18 18.09 -8.59 -9.32
C MET A 18 18.70 -8.71 -10.73
N ALA A 19 18.19 -9.62 -11.57
CA ALA A 19 18.74 -9.89 -12.90
C ALA A 19 18.20 -8.99 -14.03
N HIS A 20 17.14 -8.18 -13.79
CA HIS A 20 16.39 -7.50 -14.87
C HIS A 20 16.16 -6.00 -14.65
N VAL A 21 17.02 -5.31 -13.90
CA VAL A 21 16.95 -3.86 -13.68
C VAL A 21 17.16 -3.10 -15.01
N PRO A 22 16.16 -2.36 -15.54
CA PRO A 22 16.34 -1.60 -16.78
C PRO A 22 17.10 -0.28 -16.53
N PRO A 23 17.80 0.26 -17.54
CA PRO A 23 18.62 1.46 -17.40
C PRO A 23 17.77 2.71 -17.13
N GLN A 24 18.44 3.66 -16.49
CA GLN A 24 17.89 4.87 -15.87
C GLN A 24 17.02 5.72 -16.82
N VAL A 25 15.87 6.17 -16.32
CA VAL A 25 15.10 7.27 -16.88
C VAL A 25 15.18 8.44 -15.90
N TYR A 26 15.74 9.56 -16.34
CA TYR A 26 15.91 10.76 -15.54
C TYR A 26 14.55 11.34 -15.10
N TYR A 27 14.35 11.46 -13.79
CA TYR A 27 13.23 12.19 -13.18
C TYR A 27 13.48 13.70 -13.29
N ARG A 28 12.55 14.44 -13.88
CA ARG A 28 12.53 15.91 -13.88
C ARG A 28 11.48 16.37 -12.86
N PRO A 29 11.84 17.21 -11.87
CA PRO A 29 10.84 17.80 -10.98
C PRO A 29 9.86 18.66 -11.80
N PRO A 30 8.55 18.67 -11.45
CA PRO A 30 7.56 19.44 -12.20
C PRO A 30 7.76 20.94 -12.01
N SER A 31 7.65 21.69 -13.10
CA SER A 31 7.70 23.16 -13.14
C SER A 31 6.45 23.78 -12.50
N THR A 32 6.65 24.80 -11.69
CA THR A 32 5.61 25.65 -11.09
C THR A 32 5.00 26.54 -12.17
N ASN A 33 3.87 26.14 -12.77
CA ASN A 33 2.89 27.01 -13.42
C ASN A 33 1.74 26.13 -13.94
N TYR A 34 0.59 26.07 -13.26
CA TYR A 34 -0.62 25.44 -13.81
C TYR A 34 -1.88 26.18 -13.36
N HIS A 35 -2.69 26.62 -14.34
CA HIS A 35 -4.04 27.14 -14.17
C HIS A 35 -5.03 25.97 -13.95
N GLU A 36 -5.85 26.07 -12.90
CA GLU A 36 -6.80 25.04 -12.46
C GLU A 36 -8.08 25.03 -13.31
N GLN A 37 -8.18 24.08 -14.25
CA GLN A 37 -9.47 23.48 -14.61
C GLN A 37 -9.45 22.04 -14.11
N ARG A 38 -9.96 21.83 -12.89
CA ARG A 38 -10.02 20.50 -12.26
C ARG A 38 -11.38 19.86 -12.50
N CYS A 39 -11.39 18.60 -12.90
CA CYS A 39 -12.62 17.80 -12.89
C CYS A 39 -12.88 17.30 -11.48
N THR A 40 -14.13 17.28 -11.05
CA THR A 40 -14.57 16.66 -9.80
C THR A 40 -15.29 15.34 -10.10
N TYR A 41 -14.93 14.27 -9.40
CA TYR A 41 -15.65 12.99 -9.49
C TYR A 41 -16.47 12.77 -8.22
N THR A 42 -17.78 12.92 -8.33
CA THR A 42 -18.70 12.60 -7.24
C THR A 42 -19.10 11.13 -7.36
N ALA A 43 -18.48 10.27 -6.56
CA ALA A 43 -18.88 8.88 -6.45
C ALA A 43 -20.19 8.80 -5.64
N ASN A 44 -21.32 8.63 -6.30
CA ASN A 44 -22.61 8.36 -5.63
C ASN A 44 -22.76 6.87 -5.23
N LYS A 45 -21.73 6.06 -5.44
CA LYS A 45 -21.70 4.61 -5.23
C LYS A 45 -20.42 4.23 -4.51
N THR A 46 -20.50 3.20 -3.67
CA THR A 46 -19.29 2.61 -3.07
C THR A 46 -18.43 1.98 -4.15
N ALA A 47 -17.12 1.86 -3.92
CA ALA A 47 -16.21 1.26 -4.90
C ALA A 47 -16.61 -0.17 -5.32
N THR A 48 -17.27 -0.90 -4.42
CA THR A 48 -17.78 -2.25 -4.65
C THR A 48 -18.99 -2.30 -5.59
N GLU A 49 -19.75 -1.21 -5.69
CA GLU A 49 -20.96 -1.09 -6.52
C GLU A 49 -20.69 -0.48 -7.89
N MET A 50 -19.47 -0.01 -8.14
CA MET A 50 -19.07 0.59 -9.40
C MET A 50 -19.10 -0.43 -10.55
N THR A 51 -19.87 -0.11 -11.58
CA THR A 51 -19.91 -0.83 -12.85
C THR A 51 -18.60 -0.64 -13.63
N ALA A 52 -18.40 -1.43 -14.70
CA ALA A 52 -17.26 -1.24 -15.59
C ALA A 52 -17.22 0.18 -16.20
N LYS A 53 -18.39 0.75 -16.53
CA LYS A 53 -18.51 2.13 -17.00
C LYS A 53 -18.08 3.13 -15.91
N ASP A 54 -18.59 2.96 -14.68
CA ASP A 54 -18.25 3.84 -13.55
C ASP A 54 -16.74 3.85 -13.29
N LEU A 55 -16.09 2.67 -13.34
CA LEU A 55 -14.63 2.54 -13.19
C LEU A 55 -13.86 3.13 -14.37
N GLY A 56 -14.39 3.03 -15.59
CA GLY A 56 -13.82 3.68 -16.77
C GLY A 56 -13.84 5.21 -16.66
N ASP A 57 -14.97 5.77 -16.19
CA ASP A 57 -15.12 7.20 -15.95
C ASP A 57 -14.21 7.67 -14.80
N TYR A 58 -14.08 6.88 -13.75
CA TYR A 58 -13.14 7.15 -12.65
C TYR A 58 -11.68 7.12 -13.11
N LYS A 59 -11.29 6.15 -13.95
CA LYS A 59 -9.94 6.10 -14.54
C LYS A 59 -9.63 7.34 -15.38
N LYS A 60 -10.59 7.82 -16.16
CA LYS A 60 -10.44 9.08 -16.93
C LYS A 60 -10.23 10.27 -15.99
N PHE A 61 -11.03 10.37 -14.94
CA PHE A 61 -10.88 11.42 -13.93
C PHE A 61 -9.48 11.41 -13.28
N LEU A 62 -8.96 10.23 -12.89
CA LEU A 62 -7.61 10.12 -12.34
C LEU A 62 -6.55 10.59 -13.36
N LEU A 63 -6.71 10.23 -14.64
CA LEU A 63 -5.79 10.66 -15.70
C LEU A 63 -5.82 12.17 -15.94
N MET A 64 -6.99 12.81 -15.82
CA MET A 64 -7.12 14.26 -15.98
C MET A 64 -6.46 15.04 -14.84
N ASN A 65 -6.40 14.46 -13.63
CA ASN A 65 -5.78 15.08 -12.47
C ASN A 65 -4.31 14.66 -12.25
N ALA A 66 -3.81 13.67 -13.00
CA ALA A 66 -2.41 13.27 -12.95
C ALA A 66 -1.51 14.37 -13.52
N SER A 67 -0.60 14.89 -12.71
CA SER A 67 0.30 15.98 -13.08
C SER A 67 1.66 15.47 -13.58
N SER A 68 2.07 14.27 -13.18
CA SER A 68 3.29 13.63 -13.72
C SER A 68 2.99 12.53 -14.74
N SER A 69 3.91 12.39 -15.69
CA SER A 69 3.89 11.29 -16.66
C SER A 69 3.96 9.92 -15.97
N TYR A 70 4.63 9.83 -14.82
CA TYR A 70 4.76 8.61 -14.03
C TYR A 70 3.42 8.17 -13.43
N THR A 71 2.72 9.09 -12.75
CA THR A 71 1.36 8.84 -12.24
C THR A 71 0.42 8.44 -13.36
N ALA A 72 0.43 9.18 -14.48
CA ALA A 72 -0.39 8.87 -15.64
C ALA A 72 -0.07 7.48 -16.23
N MET A 73 1.21 7.08 -16.27
CA MET A 73 1.62 5.75 -16.73
C MET A 73 1.02 4.65 -15.85
N LEU A 74 1.13 4.78 -14.52
CA LEU A 74 0.58 3.80 -13.57
C LEU A 74 -0.93 3.65 -13.76
N ILE A 75 -1.66 4.76 -13.86
CA ILE A 75 -3.11 4.75 -14.08
C ILE A 75 -3.46 4.12 -15.43
N LYS A 76 -2.74 4.47 -16.51
CA LYS A 76 -2.97 3.89 -17.85
C LYS A 76 -2.84 2.36 -17.84
N LYS A 77 -1.80 1.85 -17.18
CA LYS A 77 -1.52 0.40 -17.07
C LYS A 77 -2.45 -0.34 -16.10
N ALA A 78 -3.10 0.37 -15.18
CA ALA A 78 -3.99 -0.24 -14.19
C ALA A 78 -5.16 -1.00 -14.84
N THR A 79 -5.34 -2.24 -14.39
CA THR A 79 -6.51 -3.09 -14.69
C THR A 79 -7.77 -2.52 -14.02
N MET A 80 -8.96 -2.94 -14.46
CA MET A 80 -10.21 -2.50 -13.82
C MET A 80 -10.31 -2.94 -12.35
N GLN A 81 -9.71 -4.07 -11.99
CA GLN A 81 -9.66 -4.52 -10.59
C GLN A 81 -8.77 -3.60 -9.74
N GLU A 82 -7.62 -3.16 -10.27
CA GLU A 82 -6.76 -2.19 -9.59
C GLU A 82 -7.42 -0.82 -9.50
N ILE A 83 -8.09 -0.35 -10.56
CA ILE A 83 -8.88 0.90 -10.50
C ILE A 83 -9.96 0.83 -9.42
N ARG A 84 -10.66 -0.30 -9.28
CA ARG A 84 -11.61 -0.52 -8.19
C ARG A 84 -10.92 -0.49 -6.82
N ALA A 85 -9.75 -1.12 -6.70
CA ALA A 85 -8.97 -1.10 -5.46
C ALA A 85 -8.55 0.33 -5.10
N ILE A 86 -8.11 1.13 -6.07
CA ILE A 86 -7.82 2.56 -5.89
C ILE A 86 -9.07 3.28 -5.42
N ALA A 87 -10.20 3.14 -6.13
CA ALA A 87 -11.48 3.76 -5.75
C ALA A 87 -11.89 3.46 -4.29
N LYS A 88 -11.64 2.24 -3.81
CA LYS A 88 -11.91 1.85 -2.42
C LYS A 88 -11.00 2.55 -1.40
N VAL A 89 -9.76 2.86 -1.78
CA VAL A 89 -8.82 3.61 -0.92
C VAL A 89 -9.20 5.08 -0.86
N THR A 90 -9.72 5.60 -1.96
CA THR A 90 -10.10 7.01 -2.10
C THR A 90 -11.50 7.30 -1.54
N GLU A 91 -12.29 6.27 -1.27
CA GLU A 91 -13.62 6.39 -0.68
C GLU A 91 -13.54 7.10 0.68
N GLY A 92 -14.28 8.21 0.82
CA GLY A 92 -14.25 9.06 2.01
C GLY A 92 -12.97 9.86 2.20
N ALA A 93 -12.09 9.94 1.20
CA ALA A 93 -10.88 10.76 1.19
C ALA A 93 -11.00 11.86 0.11
N PRO A 94 -11.53 13.06 0.45
CA PRO A 94 -11.76 14.14 -0.51
C PRO A 94 -10.50 14.51 -1.30
N TRP A 95 -9.33 14.27 -0.70
CA TRP A 95 -8.04 14.63 -1.27
C TRP A 95 -7.55 13.80 -2.44
N MET A 96 -8.22 12.70 -2.74
CA MET A 96 -7.89 11.91 -3.92
C MET A 96 -8.37 12.51 -5.23
N GLY A 97 -9.16 13.59 -5.17
CA GLY A 97 -9.36 14.48 -6.32
C GLY A 97 -8.24 15.47 -6.55
N TYR A 98 -7.25 15.53 -5.65
CA TYR A 98 -6.13 16.47 -5.77
C TYR A 98 -4.95 15.78 -6.43
N GLY A 99 -4.48 16.37 -7.54
CA GLY A 99 -3.35 15.85 -8.29
C GLY A 99 -2.12 15.64 -7.40
N LYS A 100 -1.89 16.57 -6.46
CA LYS A 100 -0.71 16.54 -5.60
C LYS A 100 -0.61 15.31 -4.69
N ALA A 101 -1.71 14.81 -4.15
CA ALA A 101 -1.70 13.62 -3.30
C ALA A 101 -1.43 12.34 -4.10
N MET A 102 -1.93 12.26 -5.33
CA MET A 102 -1.56 11.20 -6.28
C MET A 102 -0.06 11.24 -6.58
N GLU A 103 0.50 12.44 -6.76
CA GLU A 103 1.94 12.61 -6.98
C GLU A 103 2.78 12.20 -5.77
N TRP A 104 2.32 12.43 -4.54
CA TRP A 104 2.98 11.93 -3.33
C TRP A 104 3.03 10.40 -3.30
N ALA A 105 1.94 9.71 -3.62
CA ALA A 105 1.94 8.24 -3.68
C ALA A 105 2.85 7.70 -4.78
N SER A 106 2.87 8.36 -5.92
CA SER A 106 3.80 8.08 -7.01
C SER A 106 5.26 8.27 -6.60
N TYR A 107 5.57 9.33 -5.86
CA TYR A 107 6.90 9.58 -5.35
C TYR A 107 7.34 8.54 -4.30
N VAL A 108 6.45 8.16 -3.39
CA VAL A 108 6.72 7.08 -2.41
C VAL A 108 6.94 5.75 -3.13
N LEU A 109 6.11 5.41 -4.12
CA LEU A 109 6.28 4.18 -4.91
C LEU A 109 7.59 4.19 -5.69
N TYR A 110 7.90 5.30 -6.37
CA TYR A 110 9.16 5.44 -7.12
C TYR A 110 10.38 5.32 -6.18
N SER A 111 10.32 5.94 -5.01
CA SER A 111 11.39 5.81 -4.01
C SER A 111 11.53 4.36 -3.53
N ALA A 112 10.40 3.67 -3.34
CA ALA A 112 10.37 2.26 -2.96
C ALA A 112 10.94 1.34 -4.05
N SER A 113 10.60 1.57 -5.32
CA SER A 113 11.07 0.73 -6.43
C SER A 113 12.57 0.87 -6.70
N ARG A 114 13.15 2.00 -6.30
CA ARG A 114 14.58 2.31 -6.47
C ARG A 114 15.42 2.00 -5.22
N HIS A 115 14.79 1.60 -4.12
CA HIS A 115 15.52 1.24 -2.92
C HIS A 115 16.14 -0.14 -3.09
N GLU A 116 17.48 -0.21 -3.17
CA GLU A 116 18.24 -1.45 -3.41
C GLU A 116 17.89 -2.56 -2.41
N GLU A 117 17.62 -2.17 -1.16
CA GLU A 117 17.30 -3.12 -0.08
C GLU A 117 15.84 -3.60 -0.13
N ALA A 118 14.92 -2.92 -0.82
CA ALA A 118 13.48 -3.08 -0.64
C ALA A 118 12.66 -2.83 -1.93
N PRO A 119 12.99 -3.45 -3.07
CA PRO A 119 12.37 -3.12 -4.34
C PRO A 119 10.89 -3.51 -4.34
N VAL A 120 10.04 -2.56 -4.75
CA VAL A 120 8.60 -2.79 -4.98
C VAL A 120 8.30 -2.65 -6.47
N GLU A 121 7.44 -3.51 -6.99
CA GLU A 121 6.99 -3.42 -8.39
C GLU A 121 6.27 -2.09 -8.65
N GLU A 122 6.62 -1.43 -9.75
CA GLU A 122 6.01 -0.19 -10.21
C GLU A 122 4.66 -0.44 -10.90
N ILE A 123 3.71 -1.01 -10.16
CA ILE A 123 2.37 -1.37 -10.63
C ILE A 123 1.27 -0.64 -9.84
N ALA A 124 0.08 -0.54 -10.45
CA ALA A 124 -1.04 0.19 -9.88
C ALA A 124 -1.52 -0.43 -8.55
N PHE A 125 -1.41 -1.75 -8.37
CA PHE A 125 -1.64 -2.39 -7.08
C PHE A 125 -0.75 -1.79 -5.97
N GLN A 126 0.56 -1.67 -6.17
CA GLN A 126 1.48 -1.12 -5.17
C GLN A 126 1.29 0.39 -4.99
N TRP A 127 0.98 1.11 -6.08
CA TRP A 127 0.56 2.51 -5.99
C TRP A 127 -0.67 2.70 -5.10
N SER A 128 -1.67 1.82 -5.22
CA SER A 128 -2.85 1.83 -4.34
C SER A 128 -2.49 1.59 -2.86
N ASN A 129 -1.44 0.82 -2.58
CA ASN A 129 -0.96 0.61 -1.21
C ASN A 129 -0.13 1.79 -0.71
N ALA A 130 0.61 2.49 -1.57
CA ALA A 130 1.23 3.77 -1.23
C ALA A 130 0.17 4.81 -0.83
N LEU A 131 -0.93 4.90 -1.58
CA LEU A 131 -2.08 5.74 -1.23
C LEU A 131 -2.67 5.39 0.14
N LYS A 132 -2.85 4.10 0.43
CA LYS A 132 -3.30 3.66 1.78
C LYS A 132 -2.31 4.05 2.85
N PHE A 133 -1.02 3.81 2.63
CA PHE A 133 0.02 4.14 3.59
C PHE A 133 -0.01 5.64 3.94
N ILE A 134 0.00 6.50 2.92
CA ILE A 134 -0.12 7.95 3.11
C ILE A 134 -1.40 8.29 3.87
N ARG A 135 -2.55 7.74 3.47
CA ARG A 135 -3.83 8.00 4.15
C ARG A 135 -3.77 7.67 5.63
N GLU A 136 -3.28 6.49 6.00
CA GLU A 136 -3.25 6.09 7.42
C GLU A 136 -2.24 6.92 8.21
N ARG A 137 -1.11 7.32 7.61
CA ARG A 137 -0.16 8.24 8.23
C ARG A 137 -0.71 9.66 8.40
N LEU A 138 -1.47 10.17 7.43
CA LEU A 138 -2.11 11.48 7.57
C LEU A 138 -3.18 11.47 8.67
N LYS A 139 -3.87 10.33 8.89
CA LYS A 139 -4.79 10.18 10.03
C LYS A 139 -4.07 10.25 11.36
N THR A 140 -2.93 9.57 11.52
CA THR A 140 -2.17 9.63 12.78
C THR A 140 -1.60 11.03 13.05
N LEU A 141 -1.37 11.82 12.01
CA LEU A 141 -0.98 13.23 12.09
C LEU A 141 -2.18 14.19 12.28
N GLY A 142 -3.43 13.70 12.33
CA GLY A 142 -4.62 14.54 12.50
C GLY A 142 -5.02 15.34 11.25
N VAL A 143 -4.47 15.02 10.07
CA VAL A 143 -4.66 15.75 8.81
C VAL A 143 -5.30 14.86 7.73
N ALA A 144 -6.17 13.93 8.13
CA ALA A 144 -6.83 12.99 7.24
C ALA A 144 -7.66 13.65 6.11
N ASN A 145 -8.13 14.88 6.37
CA ASN A 145 -8.96 15.68 5.47
C ASN A 145 -8.19 16.88 4.87
N ALA A 146 -6.86 16.80 4.80
CA ALA A 146 -6.03 17.83 4.18
C ALA A 146 -6.52 18.16 2.75
N ASP A 147 -6.53 19.45 2.41
CA ASP A 147 -6.84 19.91 1.06
C ASP A 147 -5.60 19.92 0.15
N GLU A 148 -5.77 20.25 -1.14
CA GLU A 148 -4.65 20.29 -2.08
C GLU A 148 -3.57 21.29 -1.66
N ALA A 149 -3.97 22.45 -1.15
CA ALA A 149 -3.06 23.50 -0.70
C ALA A 149 -2.15 22.98 0.42
N TRP A 150 -2.69 22.20 1.36
CA TRP A 150 -1.93 21.55 2.41
C TRP A 150 -0.80 20.67 1.84
N PHE A 151 -1.09 19.85 0.83
CA PHE A 151 -0.06 19.02 0.18
C PHE A 151 1.01 19.85 -0.54
N HIS A 152 0.69 21.06 -1.01
CA HIS A 152 1.67 21.96 -1.60
C HIS A 152 2.64 22.52 -0.54
N TYR A 153 2.12 22.97 0.60
CA TYR A 153 2.93 23.63 1.63
C TYR A 153 3.68 22.68 2.56
N ASN A 154 3.28 21.40 2.65
CA ASN A 154 3.85 20.44 3.61
C ASN A 154 4.79 19.41 2.96
N GLN A 155 5.70 19.84 2.06
CA GLN A 155 6.64 18.91 1.41
C GLN A 155 7.55 18.15 2.40
N ASN A 156 7.85 18.72 3.57
CA ASN A 156 8.62 18.01 4.60
C ASN A 156 7.91 16.74 5.08
N THR A 157 6.56 16.75 5.14
CA THR A 157 5.79 15.54 5.48
C THR A 157 5.93 14.46 4.40
N LEU A 158 6.06 14.81 3.12
CA LEU A 158 6.35 13.82 2.08
C LEU A 158 7.68 13.09 2.34
N GLU A 159 8.71 13.84 2.74
CA GLU A 159 10.02 13.27 3.07
C GLU A 159 9.95 12.38 4.32
N GLU A 160 9.22 12.81 5.35
CA GLU A 160 8.94 11.99 6.54
C GLU A 160 8.19 10.69 6.20
N LEU A 161 7.17 10.76 5.34
CA LEU A 161 6.43 9.60 4.87
C LEU A 161 7.33 8.61 4.14
N LYS A 162 8.18 9.10 3.23
CA LYS A 162 9.18 8.28 2.55
C LYS A 162 10.12 7.61 3.53
N ASN A 163 10.71 8.38 4.46
CA ASN A 163 11.66 7.86 5.44
C ASN A 163 11.01 6.82 6.38
N SER A 164 9.76 7.05 6.78
CA SER A 164 8.97 6.09 7.56
C SER A 164 8.74 4.79 6.79
N PHE A 165 8.35 4.87 5.52
CA PHE A 165 8.19 3.69 4.67
C PHE A 165 9.49 2.87 4.57
N VAL A 166 10.63 3.53 4.34
CA VAL A 166 11.94 2.88 4.24
C VAL A 166 12.30 2.20 5.57
N ALA A 167 12.14 2.89 6.70
CA ALA A 167 12.42 2.33 8.01
C ALA A 167 11.57 1.07 8.29
N ILE A 168 10.25 1.15 8.04
CA ILE A 168 9.32 0.03 8.23
C ILE A 168 9.71 -1.16 7.34
N SER A 169 10.05 -0.90 6.09
CA SER A 169 10.42 -1.93 5.11
C SER A 169 11.75 -2.60 5.47
N ARG A 170 12.74 -1.82 5.91
CA ARG A 170 14.02 -2.33 6.39
C ARG A 170 13.83 -3.23 7.61
N ASP A 171 13.01 -2.81 8.56
CA ASP A 171 12.75 -3.60 9.78
C ASP A 171 11.97 -4.89 9.47
N TYR A 172 11.05 -4.84 8.51
CA TYR A 172 10.34 -6.03 8.01
C TYR A 172 11.32 -7.04 7.42
N LEU A 173 12.22 -6.59 6.54
CA LEU A 173 13.22 -7.44 5.90
C LEU A 173 14.22 -7.98 6.92
N ALA A 174 14.68 -7.14 7.85
CA ALA A 174 15.57 -7.56 8.93
C ALA A 174 14.94 -8.65 9.82
N TYR A 175 13.64 -8.54 10.10
CA TYR A 175 12.90 -9.58 10.81
C TYR A 175 12.90 -10.90 10.02
N HIS A 176 12.53 -10.88 8.73
CA HIS A 176 12.50 -12.08 7.90
C HIS A 176 13.88 -12.70 7.65
N TYR A 177 14.93 -11.88 7.63
CA TYR A 177 16.31 -12.35 7.53
C TYR A 177 16.73 -13.16 8.78
N ARG A 178 16.32 -12.70 9.97
CA ARG A 178 16.65 -13.35 11.24
C ARG A 178 15.70 -14.47 11.62
N THR A 179 14.46 -14.42 11.14
CA THR A 179 13.38 -15.33 11.51
C THR A 179 12.66 -15.79 10.25
N PRO A 180 12.73 -17.08 9.87
CA PRO A 180 11.98 -17.64 8.75
C PRO A 180 10.46 -17.60 9.03
N SER A 181 9.85 -16.43 8.80
CA SER A 181 8.46 -16.14 9.10
C SER A 181 7.53 -16.57 7.97
N ARG A 182 6.34 -17.05 8.36
CA ARG A 182 5.23 -17.41 7.47
C ARG A 182 4.23 -16.27 7.32
N VAL A 183 4.35 -15.21 8.11
CA VAL A 183 3.55 -13.99 8.03
C VAL A 183 4.12 -13.11 6.90
N VAL A 184 3.73 -13.40 5.66
CA VAL A 184 4.22 -12.69 4.48
C VAL A 184 3.12 -11.83 3.87
N PHE A 185 3.40 -10.56 3.60
CA PHE A 185 2.48 -9.66 2.92
C PHE A 185 2.76 -9.64 1.41
N ASN A 186 1.75 -9.26 0.62
CA ASN A 186 1.90 -9.15 -0.83
C ASN A 186 2.66 -7.86 -1.22
N GLY A 187 3.95 -7.80 -0.88
CA GLY A 187 4.84 -6.67 -1.09
C GLY A 187 4.97 -5.73 0.11
N LEU A 188 6.05 -4.94 0.12
CA LEU A 188 6.44 -4.09 1.25
C LEU A 188 5.49 -2.92 1.49
N LEU A 189 4.94 -2.29 0.44
CA LEU A 189 3.92 -1.25 0.61
C LEU A 189 2.61 -1.81 1.17
N THR A 190 2.27 -3.06 0.85
CA THR A 190 1.14 -3.75 1.49
C THR A 190 1.41 -3.92 2.99
N PHE A 191 2.61 -4.37 3.38
CA PHE A 191 2.99 -4.46 4.79
C PHE A 191 2.96 -3.09 5.47
N ALA A 192 3.66 -2.09 4.92
CA ALA A 192 3.80 -0.78 5.53
C ALA A 192 2.46 -0.07 5.71
N SER A 193 1.59 -0.10 4.69
CA SER A 193 0.23 0.46 4.81
C SER A 193 -0.60 -0.27 5.88
N HIS A 194 -0.44 -1.58 5.98
CA HIS A 194 -1.16 -2.39 6.93
C HIS A 194 -0.64 -2.18 8.37
N TYR A 195 0.66 -2.10 8.56
CA TYR A 195 1.29 -1.78 9.84
C TYR A 195 0.97 -0.36 10.31
N ALA A 196 1.04 0.65 9.43
CA ALA A 196 0.65 2.03 9.74
C ALA A 196 -0.82 2.12 10.18
N LYS A 197 -1.68 1.27 9.59
CA LYS A 197 -3.08 1.16 10.03
C LYS A 197 -3.22 0.46 11.37
N HIS A 198 -2.46 -0.61 11.57
CA HIS A 198 -2.80 -1.60 12.59
C HIS A 198 -1.83 -1.77 13.75
N GLY A 199 -0.53 -1.83 13.46
CA GLY A 199 0.51 -2.02 14.48
C GLY A 199 0.93 -0.70 15.12
N GLU A 200 1.19 0.32 14.30
CA GLU A 200 1.71 1.61 14.79
C GLU A 200 0.78 2.31 15.79
N PRO A 201 -0.56 2.37 15.60
CA PRO A 201 -1.45 2.99 16.58
C PRO A 201 -1.47 2.28 17.95
N LEU A 202 -1.03 1.03 18.00
CA LEU A 202 -0.91 0.25 19.24
C LEU A 202 0.47 0.42 19.90
N GLY A 203 1.34 1.28 19.35
CA GLY A 203 2.70 1.47 19.84
C GLY A 203 3.62 0.27 19.63
N MET A 204 3.21 -0.70 18.79
CA MET A 204 4.03 -1.87 18.48
C MET A 204 5.16 -1.49 17.54
N THR A 205 6.29 -2.14 17.68
CA THR A 205 7.34 -2.20 16.67
C THR A 205 6.96 -3.14 15.52
N VAL A 206 7.65 -3.01 14.38
CA VAL A 206 7.50 -3.93 13.24
C VAL A 206 7.74 -5.39 13.65
N ALA A 207 8.77 -5.65 14.46
CA ALA A 207 9.12 -6.99 14.91
C ALA A 207 8.06 -7.59 15.84
N GLU A 208 7.54 -6.83 16.80
CA GLU A 208 6.45 -7.28 17.68
C GLU A 208 5.19 -7.57 16.88
N TYR A 209 4.88 -6.72 15.91
CA TYR A 209 3.70 -6.87 15.07
C TYR A 209 3.77 -8.15 14.21
N LEU A 210 4.92 -8.43 13.60
CA LEU A 210 5.14 -9.67 12.86
C LEU A 210 5.16 -10.90 13.78
N HIS A 211 5.79 -10.78 14.95
CA HIS A 211 5.80 -11.85 15.96
C HIS A 211 4.40 -12.21 16.44
N LYS A 212 3.50 -11.22 16.61
CA LYS A 212 2.10 -11.48 16.94
C LYS A 212 1.40 -12.29 15.85
N GLY A 213 1.69 -12.01 14.58
CA GLY A 213 1.23 -12.84 13.47
C GLY A 213 1.72 -14.30 13.58
N GLU A 214 3.00 -14.51 13.92
CA GLU A 214 3.58 -15.85 14.08
C GLU A 214 2.95 -16.62 15.25
N GLN A 215 2.65 -15.94 16.35
CA GLN A 215 1.93 -16.51 17.49
C GLN A 215 0.54 -16.99 17.07
N LEU A 216 -0.20 -16.18 16.29
CA LEU A 216 -1.53 -16.54 15.80
C LEU A 216 -1.50 -17.77 14.88
N LEU A 217 -0.43 -17.98 14.12
CA LEU A 217 -0.28 -19.17 13.27
C LEU A 217 -0.14 -20.47 14.06
N GLN A 218 0.17 -20.42 15.36
CA GLN A 218 0.18 -21.60 16.23
C GLN A 218 -1.23 -22.02 16.68
N LEU A 219 -2.23 -21.17 16.44
CA LEU A 219 -3.62 -21.46 16.80
C LEU A 219 -4.33 -22.31 15.75
N PRO A 220 -5.40 -23.03 16.11
CA PRO A 220 -6.23 -23.73 15.15
C PRO A 220 -6.83 -22.78 14.09
N ALA A 221 -6.63 -23.10 12.82
CA ALA A 221 -7.16 -22.31 11.72
C ALA A 221 -8.67 -22.56 11.52
N MET A 222 -9.46 -21.48 11.50
CA MET A 222 -10.82 -21.49 10.99
C MET A 222 -10.81 -21.37 9.46
N LYS A 223 -11.31 -22.39 8.76
CA LYS A 223 -11.35 -22.41 7.30
C LYS A 223 -12.62 -21.72 6.79
N THR A 224 -12.45 -20.77 5.88
CA THR A 224 -13.56 -20.17 5.11
C THR A 224 -13.42 -20.54 3.64
N LYS A 225 -14.39 -20.13 2.80
CA LYS A 225 -14.34 -20.41 1.35
C LYS A 225 -13.02 -19.93 0.71
N SER A 226 -12.54 -18.74 1.08
CA SER A 226 -11.41 -18.05 0.41
C SER A 226 -10.25 -17.64 1.31
N ALA A 227 -10.26 -18.02 2.59
CA ALA A 227 -9.25 -17.63 3.56
C ALA A 227 -9.11 -18.61 4.74
N LEU A 228 -7.94 -18.56 5.38
CA LEU A 228 -7.67 -19.17 6.69
C LEU A 228 -7.67 -18.04 7.73
N LYS A 229 -8.42 -18.22 8.82
CA LYS A 229 -8.54 -17.24 9.90
C LYS A 229 -8.04 -17.82 11.21
N PHE A 230 -7.22 -17.07 11.92
CA PHE A 230 -6.67 -17.39 13.24
C PHE A 230 -7.09 -16.29 14.20
N VAL A 231 -7.61 -16.65 15.37
CA VAL A 231 -8.12 -15.69 16.36
C VAL A 231 -7.69 -16.12 17.74
N ASP A 232 -7.09 -15.20 18.49
CA ASP A 232 -6.80 -15.42 19.90
C ASP A 232 -7.92 -14.87 20.83
N PRO A 233 -7.91 -15.25 22.12
CA PRO A 233 -8.90 -14.74 23.08
C PRO A 233 -8.84 -13.23 23.32
N GLU A 234 -7.71 -12.58 23.06
CA GLU A 234 -7.50 -11.13 23.20
C GLU A 234 -8.07 -10.34 22.01
N GLY A 235 -8.69 -11.03 21.05
CA GLY A 235 -9.33 -10.43 19.89
C GLY A 235 -8.40 -10.13 18.73
N TRP A 236 -7.14 -10.60 18.76
CA TRP A 236 -6.27 -10.55 17.61
C TRP A 236 -6.74 -11.51 16.53
N THR A 237 -6.71 -11.05 15.30
CA THR A 237 -7.15 -11.79 14.13
C THR A 237 -6.09 -11.72 13.04
N LEU A 238 -5.63 -12.88 12.57
CA LEU A 238 -4.83 -13.05 11.36
C LEU A 238 -5.68 -13.74 10.29
N VAL A 239 -5.68 -13.19 9.08
CA VAL A 239 -6.35 -13.77 7.92
C VAL A 239 -5.35 -13.96 6.80
N LEU A 240 -5.19 -15.20 6.34
CA LEU A 240 -4.39 -15.55 5.18
C LEU A 240 -5.28 -15.87 3.98
N GLY A 241 -4.84 -15.53 2.77
CA GLY A 241 -5.48 -16.06 1.57
C GLY A 241 -5.34 -17.58 1.48
N ARG A 242 -6.36 -18.25 0.95
CA ARG A 242 -6.36 -19.72 0.82
C ARG A 242 -5.50 -20.20 -0.34
N GLU A 243 -5.55 -19.49 -1.46
CA GLU A 243 -4.83 -19.82 -2.69
C GLU A 243 -3.44 -19.16 -2.73
N THR A 244 -3.34 -17.98 -2.12
CA THR A 244 -2.08 -17.28 -1.88
C THR A 244 -1.95 -17.06 -0.39
N PRO A 245 -0.94 -17.61 0.31
CA PRO A 245 -0.86 -17.49 1.77
C PRO A 245 -0.34 -16.12 2.21
N PHE A 246 -0.64 -15.08 1.44
CA PHE A 246 -0.35 -13.72 1.86
C PHE A 246 -1.33 -13.31 2.95
N VAL A 247 -0.81 -12.50 3.88
CA VAL A 247 -1.63 -11.83 4.89
C VAL A 247 -2.60 -10.89 4.19
N LYS A 248 -3.90 -11.17 4.38
CA LYS A 248 -5.00 -10.27 4.00
C LYS A 248 -5.27 -9.24 5.08
N THR A 249 -5.22 -9.65 6.35
CA THR A 249 -5.25 -8.74 7.49
C THR A 249 -4.66 -9.36 8.75
N LEU A 250 -4.12 -8.51 9.63
CA LEU A 250 -3.62 -8.77 10.97
C LEU A 250 -4.00 -7.60 11.89
N HIS A 251 -4.94 -7.78 12.82
CA HIS A 251 -5.39 -6.67 13.65
C HIS A 251 -5.94 -7.14 14.97
N GLN A 252 -5.98 -6.24 15.96
CA GLN A 252 -6.72 -6.44 17.20
C GLN A 252 -8.12 -5.85 17.07
N ARG A 253 -9.15 -6.64 17.40
CA ARG A 253 -10.52 -6.17 17.43
C ARG A 253 -10.68 -5.11 18.53
N GLY A 254 -11.34 -3.99 18.21
CA GLY A 254 -11.61 -2.91 19.17
C GLY A 254 -10.49 -1.89 19.36
N ALA A 255 -9.36 -2.04 18.66
CA ALA A 255 -8.25 -1.07 18.69
C ALA A 255 -8.54 0.26 17.98
N TYR A 256 -9.63 0.36 17.22
CA TYR A 256 -10.04 1.58 16.51
C TYR A 256 -11.48 1.90 16.94
N GLN A 257 -11.61 2.69 18.00
CA GLN A 257 -12.82 3.44 18.32
C GLN A 257 -12.49 4.92 18.22
#